data_AF-A0A7C3WNP1-F1
#
_entry.id   AF-A0A7C3WNP1-F1
#
_cell.length_a   1.000
_cell.length_b   1.000
_cell.length_c   1.000
_cell.angle_alpha   90.00
_cell.angle_beta   90.00
_cell.angle_gamma   90.00
#
_symmetry.space_group_name_H-M   'P 1'
#
loop_
_entity.id
_entity.type
_entity.pdbx_description
1 polymer ?
#
loop_
_entity_poly.entity_id
_entity_poly.type
_entity_poly.pdbx_seq_one_letter_code
_entity_poly.pdbx_strand_id
1 'polypeptide(L)'
;LDKAYVAIPTRPPAEKWVKPAKEEVINEAFQVFSKKIGNKVEYLIGYEGNAFISTGNVREDLLGITAVHPMRKEAITEFLKRAKADWRIVEELLQQEKLIEIEYEGKKYYMRKLPIK
;
A
#
# COMPACT_ATOMS: atom_id res chain seq x y z
N LEU A 1 -14.44 -16.68 8.64
CA LEU A 1 -13.61 -15.54 9.09
C LEU A 1 -12.27 -15.74 8.39
N ASP A 2 -12.02 -14.98 7.33
CA ASP A 2 -11.29 -15.46 6.12
C ASP A 2 -10.13 -14.55 5.68
N LYS A 3 -9.54 -13.77 6.58
CA LYS A 3 -8.46 -12.83 6.25
C LYS A 3 -7.24 -12.99 7.17
N ALA A 4 -6.06 -12.80 6.59
CA ALA A 4 -4.79 -12.76 7.30
C ALA A 4 -4.17 -11.37 7.15
N TYR A 5 -3.67 -10.80 8.25
CA TYR A 5 -3.15 -9.43 8.25
C TYR A 5 -1.65 -9.42 8.44
N VAL A 6 -0.95 -8.68 7.57
CA VAL A 6 0.42 -8.24 7.84
C VAL A 6 0.33 -6.94 8.63
N ALA A 7 0.70 -6.98 9.90
CA ALA A 7 0.55 -5.86 10.83
C ALA A 7 1.92 -5.38 11.33
N ILE A 8 2.00 -4.08 11.59
CA ILE A 8 3.13 -3.44 12.27
C ILE A 8 2.59 -2.56 13.42
N PRO A 9 3.44 -2.09 14.34
CA PRO A 9 3.01 -1.13 15.35
C PRO A 9 2.45 0.15 14.71
N THR A 10 1.15 0.39 14.86
CA THR A 10 0.44 1.60 14.37
C THR A 10 0.13 2.60 15.48
N ARG A 11 0.42 2.24 16.73
CA ARG A 11 0.31 3.07 17.93
C ARG A 11 1.63 3.01 18.71
N PRO A 12 1.90 3.97 19.60
CA PRO A 12 3.08 3.93 20.45
C PRO A 12 3.14 2.60 21.21
N PRO A 13 4.19 1.78 20.99
CA PRO A 13 4.34 0.53 21.71
C PRO A 13 4.72 0.79 23.18
N ALA A 14 4.36 -0.15 24.06
CA ALA A 14 4.80 -0.12 25.45
C ALA A 14 6.33 -0.18 25.55
N GLU A 15 6.93 -1.00 24.69
CA GLU A 15 8.37 -1.18 24.58
C GLU A 15 8.99 -0.17 23.60
N LYS A 16 9.79 0.78 24.10
CA LYS A 16 10.33 1.90 23.31
C LYS A 16 11.28 1.48 22.16
N TRP A 17 11.84 0.28 22.22
CA TRP A 17 12.73 -0.23 21.18
C TRP A 17 11.96 -0.79 19.97
N VAL A 18 10.66 -1.09 20.13
CA VAL A 18 9.82 -1.62 19.07
C VAL A 18 9.53 -0.51 18.06
N LYS A 19 9.81 -0.79 16.79
CA LYS A 19 9.58 0.14 15.67
C LYS A 19 8.92 -0.59 14.50
N PRO A 20 8.17 0.13 13.63
CA PRO A 20 7.75 -0.38 12.34
C PRO A 20 8.91 -0.99 11.54
N ALA A 21 8.64 -2.10 10.86
CA ALA A 21 9.57 -2.62 9.86
C ALA A 21 9.67 -1.66 8.66
N LYS A 22 10.74 -1.78 7.87
CA LYS A 22 10.88 -1.01 6.63
C LYS A 22 9.84 -1.45 5.61
N GLU A 23 9.44 -0.53 4.75
CA GLU A 23 8.40 -0.77 3.74
C GLU A 23 8.73 -1.93 2.79
N GLU A 24 10.00 -2.14 2.43
CA GLU A 24 10.42 -3.24 1.57
C GLU A 24 10.13 -4.60 2.23
N VAL A 25 10.42 -4.71 3.53
CA VAL A 25 10.20 -5.94 4.33
C VAL A 25 8.70 -6.21 4.49
N ILE A 26 7.91 -5.15 4.66
CA ILE A 26 6.45 -5.26 4.78
C ILE A 26 5.85 -5.73 3.45
N ASN A 27 6.29 -5.17 2.31
CA ASN A 27 5.88 -5.64 0.99
C ASN A 27 6.31 -7.07 0.73
N GLU A 28 7.54 -7.44 1.06
CA GLU A 28 8.00 -8.81 0.94
C GLU A 28 7.11 -9.78 1.73
N ALA A 29 6.82 -9.48 3.00
CA ALA A 29 5.91 -10.28 3.81
C ALA A 29 4.54 -10.42 3.12
N PHE A 30 3.94 -9.30 2.68
CA PHE A 30 2.66 -9.33 1.96
C PHE A 30 2.69 -10.24 0.73
N GLN A 31 3.71 -10.12 -0.12
CA GLN A 31 3.82 -10.93 -1.33
C GLN A 31 4.01 -12.41 -1.00
N VAL A 32 4.86 -12.74 -0.01
CA VAL A 32 5.11 -14.12 0.41
C VAL A 32 3.84 -14.78 0.95
N PHE A 33 3.09 -14.09 1.82
CA PHE A 33 1.82 -14.61 2.32
C PHE A 33 0.77 -14.68 1.21
N SER A 34 0.66 -13.65 0.37
CA SER A 34 -0.31 -13.64 -0.74
C SER A 34 -0.10 -14.78 -1.73
N LYS A 35 1.15 -15.18 -1.98
CA LYS A 35 1.46 -16.37 -2.80
C LYS A 35 0.96 -17.68 -2.19
N LYS A 36 0.94 -17.78 -0.85
CA LYS A 36 0.56 -19.02 -0.14
C LYS A 36 -0.93 -19.14 0.10
N ILE A 37 -1.59 -18.03 0.46
CA ILE A 37 -3.00 -18.03 0.88
C ILE A 37 -3.91 -17.13 0.03
N GLY A 38 -3.39 -16.61 -1.07
CA GLY A 38 -4.15 -15.87 -2.08
C GLY A 38 -4.50 -14.44 -1.67
N ASN A 39 -5.61 -13.94 -2.19
CA ASN A 39 -6.14 -12.59 -1.99
C ASN A 39 -6.75 -12.36 -0.59
N LYS A 40 -6.51 -13.26 0.36
CA LYS A 40 -6.97 -13.15 1.75
C LYS A 40 -6.02 -12.32 2.62
N VAL A 41 -4.92 -11.82 2.07
CA VAL A 41 -3.91 -11.05 2.80
C VAL A 41 -4.16 -9.56 2.67
N GLU A 42 -4.21 -8.85 3.79
CA GLU A 42 -4.37 -7.41 3.84
C GLU A 42 -3.32 -6.78 4.77
N TYR A 43 -3.06 -5.50 4.59
CA TYR A 43 -2.28 -4.74 5.56
C TYR A 43 -3.12 -4.26 6.73
N LEU A 44 -2.49 -4.25 7.91
CA LEU A 44 -2.93 -3.50 9.07
C LEU A 44 -1.77 -2.62 9.56
N ILE A 45 -1.33 -1.71 8.67
CA ILE A 45 -0.09 -0.94 8.85
C ILE A 45 -0.30 0.57 8.94
N GLY A 46 -1.54 1.03 8.90
CA GLY A 46 -1.89 2.44 8.97
C GLY A 46 -3.41 2.63 8.98
N TYR A 47 -3.85 3.88 8.85
CA TYR A 47 -5.27 4.19 8.71
C TYR A 47 -5.74 3.86 7.28
N GLU A 48 -6.64 2.88 7.18
CA GLU A 48 -7.24 2.44 5.92
C GLU A 48 -8.19 3.50 5.33
N GLY A 49 -8.74 4.41 6.15
CA GLY A 49 -9.69 5.42 5.70
C GLY A 49 -10.92 4.83 5.03
N ASN A 50 -11.47 5.56 4.05
CA ASN A 50 -12.60 5.09 3.24
C ASN A 50 -12.12 4.23 2.05
N ALA A 51 -11.10 3.39 2.22
CA ALA A 51 -10.47 2.60 1.14
C ALA A 51 -11.43 1.73 0.31
N PHE A 52 -12.67 1.56 0.75
CA PHE A 52 -13.68 0.73 0.09
C PHE A 52 -14.71 1.52 -0.73
N ILE A 53 -14.62 2.85 -0.79
CA ILE A 53 -15.57 3.71 -1.50
C ILE A 53 -14.79 4.55 -2.51
N SER A 54 -15.12 4.44 -3.80
CA SER A 54 -14.60 5.40 -4.79
C SER A 54 -15.14 6.77 -4.45
N THR A 55 -14.23 7.69 -4.14
CA THR A 55 -14.53 9.06 -3.74
C THR A 55 -14.79 9.97 -4.94
N GLY A 56 -14.58 9.46 -6.16
CA GLY A 56 -14.52 10.26 -7.39
C GLY A 56 -13.21 11.05 -7.53
N ASN A 57 -12.32 11.00 -6.53
CA ASN A 57 -10.99 11.59 -6.58
C ASN A 57 -9.94 10.47 -6.74
N VAL A 58 -9.36 10.41 -7.94
CA VAL A 58 -8.38 9.38 -8.32
C VAL A 58 -7.17 9.32 -7.38
N ARG A 59 -6.74 10.47 -6.83
CA ARG A 59 -5.60 10.52 -5.90
C ARG A 59 -5.93 9.83 -4.59
N GLU A 60 -7.08 10.16 -4.02
CA GLU A 60 -7.54 9.59 -2.75
C GLU A 60 -7.89 8.11 -2.91
N ASP A 61 -8.50 7.72 -4.02
CA ASP A 61 -8.81 6.32 -4.33
C ASP A 61 -7.53 5.49 -4.45
N LEU A 62 -6.50 6.00 -5.15
CA LEU A 62 -5.21 5.32 -5.26
C LEU A 62 -4.51 5.19 -3.90
N LEU A 63 -4.51 6.25 -3.09
CA LEU A 63 -3.93 6.23 -1.74
C LEU A 63 -4.70 5.32 -0.77
N GLY A 64 -6.02 5.22 -0.92
CA GLY A 64 -6.87 4.31 -0.16
C GLY A 64 -6.54 2.86 -0.46
N ILE A 65 -6.50 2.49 -1.75
CA ILE A 65 -6.16 1.12 -2.18
C ILE A 65 -4.72 0.78 -1.76
N THR A 66 -3.77 1.70 -1.96
CA THR A 66 -2.35 1.44 -1.64
C THR A 66 -2.01 1.48 -0.15
N ALA A 67 -2.95 1.91 0.70
CA ALA A 67 -2.86 1.78 2.16
C ALA A 67 -3.14 0.34 2.63
N VAL A 68 -3.98 -0.40 1.89
CA VAL A 68 -4.36 -1.79 2.22
C VAL A 68 -3.58 -2.82 1.40
N HIS A 69 -3.17 -2.48 0.17
CA HIS A 69 -2.52 -3.40 -0.76
C HIS A 69 -1.46 -2.71 -1.64
N PRO A 70 -0.24 -3.24 -1.78
CA PRO A 70 0.70 -2.78 -2.79
C PRO A 70 0.14 -3.05 -4.19
N MET A 71 0.12 -2.04 -5.05
CA MET A 71 -0.32 -2.19 -6.43
C MET A 71 0.88 -2.34 -7.36
N ARG A 72 0.84 -3.30 -8.28
CA ARG A 72 1.82 -3.39 -9.36
C ARG A 72 1.67 -2.20 -10.30
N LYS A 73 2.76 -1.78 -10.95
CA LYS A 73 2.74 -0.72 -11.97
C LYS A 73 1.62 -0.91 -13.00
N GLU A 74 1.47 -2.12 -13.53
CA GLU A 74 0.47 -2.43 -14.55
C GLU A 74 -0.96 -2.28 -14.02
N ALA A 75 -1.19 -2.64 -12.75
CA ALA A 75 -2.49 -2.49 -12.09
C ALA A 75 -2.84 -1.01 -11.88
N ILE A 76 -1.85 -0.15 -11.57
CA ILE A 76 -2.07 1.29 -11.47
C ILE A 76 -2.34 1.89 -12.85
N THR A 77 -1.60 1.48 -13.88
CA THR A 77 -1.85 1.96 -15.25
C THR A 77 -3.28 1.65 -15.70
N GLU A 78 -3.77 0.43 -15.44
CA GLU A 78 -5.15 0.04 -15.75
C GLU A 78 -6.18 0.80 -14.89
N PHE A 79 -5.89 0.99 -13.60
CA PHE A 79 -6.72 1.82 -12.71
C PHE A 79 -6.87 3.26 -13.23
N LEU A 80 -5.77 3.92 -13.58
CA LEU A 80 -5.78 5.28 -14.11
C LEU A 80 -6.49 5.37 -15.46
N LYS A 81 -6.31 4.38 -16.34
CA LYS A 81 -7.00 4.31 -17.62
C LYS A 81 -8.53 4.27 -17.44
N ARG A 82 -9.02 3.45 -16.52
CA ARG A 82 -10.46 3.38 -16.19
C ARG A 82 -10.98 4.69 -15.61
N ALA A 83 -10.16 5.34 -14.80
CA ALA A 83 -10.46 6.64 -14.21
C ALA A 83 -10.26 7.84 -15.18
N LYS A 84 -9.83 7.59 -16.43
CA LYS A 84 -9.45 8.62 -17.43
C LYS A 84 -8.44 9.64 -16.88
N ALA A 85 -7.47 9.14 -16.11
CA ALA A 85 -6.44 9.94 -15.45
C ALA A 85 -5.05 9.65 -16.00
N ASP A 86 -4.13 10.61 -15.79
CA ASP A 86 -2.76 10.55 -16.29
C ASP A 86 -1.78 10.02 -15.22
N TRP A 87 -0.68 9.40 -15.68
CA TRP A 87 0.38 8.87 -14.81
C TRP A 87 1.07 9.95 -13.96
N ARG A 88 1.01 11.23 -14.37
CA ARG A 88 1.46 12.38 -13.57
C ARG A 88 0.93 12.37 -12.14
N ILE A 89 -0.26 11.82 -11.89
CA ILE A 89 -0.77 11.66 -10.52
C ILE A 89 0.17 10.81 -9.65
N VAL A 90 0.68 9.71 -10.19
CA VAL A 90 1.61 8.81 -9.48
C VAL A 90 2.94 9.51 -9.26
N GLU A 91 3.45 10.21 -10.27
CA GLU A 91 4.69 10.99 -10.17
C GLU A 91 4.62 12.06 -9.09
N GLU A 92 3.52 12.82 -9.04
CA GLU A 92 3.28 13.83 -8.00
C GLU A 92 3.17 13.18 -6.60
N LEU A 93 2.53 12.03 -6.47
CA LEU A 93 2.40 11.33 -5.19
C LEU A 93 3.74 10.76 -4.69
N LEU A 94 4.60 10.30 -5.61
CA LEU A 94 5.97 9.89 -5.31
C LEU A 94 6.80 11.09 -4.85
N GLN A 95 6.71 12.21 -5.58
CA GLN A 95 7.43 13.45 -5.21
C GLN A 95 6.97 14.02 -3.87
N GLN A 96 5.69 13.87 -3.52
CA GLN A 96 5.13 14.27 -2.23
C GLN A 96 5.39 13.26 -1.10
N GLU A 97 6.13 12.17 -1.37
CA GLU A 97 6.37 11.07 -0.42
C GLU A 97 5.08 10.47 0.17
N LYS A 98 3.96 10.55 -0.56
CA LYS A 98 2.69 9.91 -0.16
C LYS A 98 2.61 8.47 -0.65
N LEU A 99 3.32 8.18 -1.73
CA LEU A 99 3.49 6.87 -2.34
C LEU A 99 4.99 6.57 -2.39
N ILE A 100 5.33 5.30 -2.36
CA ILE A 100 6.70 4.83 -2.61
C ILE A 100 6.69 3.76 -3.68
N GLU A 101 7.79 3.67 -4.42
CA GLU A 101 8.06 2.59 -5.36
C GLU A 101 8.99 1.57 -4.71
N ILE A 102 8.62 0.29 -4.76
CA ILE A 102 9.37 -0.83 -4.22
C ILE A 102 9.54 -1.88 -5.32
N GLU A 103 10.74 -2.44 -5.46
CA GLU A 103 10.96 -3.57 -6.35
C GLU A 103 10.88 -4.90 -5.59
N TYR A 104 10.13 -5.86 -6.15
CA TYR A 104 10.08 -7.23 -5.64
C TYR A 104 9.99 -8.20 -6.82
N GLU A 105 10.93 -9.15 -6.90
CA GLU A 105 11.06 -10.11 -8.01
C GLU A 105 11.06 -9.44 -9.40
N GLY A 106 11.83 -8.35 -9.55
CA GLY A 106 11.95 -7.61 -10.80
C GLY A 106 10.68 -6.86 -11.23
N LYS A 107 9.69 -6.74 -10.33
CA LYS A 107 8.44 -6.01 -10.56
C LYS A 107 8.34 -4.81 -9.63
N LYS A 108 7.83 -3.70 -10.17
CA LYS A 108 7.57 -2.47 -9.42
C LYS A 108 6.20 -2.52 -8.77
N TYR A 109 6.19 -2.32 -7.47
CA TYR A 109 5.01 -2.15 -6.64
C TYR A 109 4.99 -0.76 -6.06
N TYR A 110 3.79 -0.26 -5.81
CA TYR A 110 3.60 1.00 -5.14
C TYR A 110 2.74 0.81 -3.91
N MET A 111 3.21 1.38 -2.81
CA MET A 111 2.54 1.34 -1.52
C MET A 111 2.41 2.76 -1.00
N ARG A 112 1.38 3.02 -0.19
CA ARG A 112 1.30 4.27 0.55
C ARG A 112 2.49 4.35 1.51
N LYS A 113 3.13 5.51 1.57
CA LYS A 113 4.22 5.75 2.52
C LYS A 113 3.70 5.60 3.94
N LEU A 114 4.46 4.91 4.80
CA LEU A 114 4.10 4.79 6.20
C LEU A 114 4.28 6.14 6.91
N PRO A 115 3.33 6.55 7.76
CA PRO A 115 3.50 7.72 8.63
C PRO A 115 4.43 7.34 9.77
N ILE A 116 5.74 7.32 9.52
CA ILE A 116 6.75 7.09 10.56
C ILE A 116 7.00 8.44 11.24
N LYS A 117 6.68 8.52 12.54
CA LYS A 117 7.14 9.58 13.45
C LYS A 117 8.37 9.11 14.20
#